data_AF-C4A0K8-F1
#
_entry.id   AF-C4A0K8-F1
#
_cell.length_a   1.000
_cell.length_b   1.000
_cell.length_c   1.000
_cell.angle_alpha   90.00
_cell.angle_beta   90.00
_cell.angle_gamma   90.00
#
_symmetry.space_group_name_H-M   'P 1'
#
loop_
_entity.id
_entity.type
_entity.pdbx_description
1 polymer ?
#
loop_
_entity_poly.entity_id
_entity_poly.type
_entity_poly.pdbx_seq_one_letter_code
_entity_poly.pdbx_strand_id
1 'polypeptide(L)'
;MRHVGYHPNIVNLLGTCNHKGQQYMALELAANGDLLKYLRKSRVHMTERPYANMRPEVKTASTLSPVMLLRIACDVASGMEHLA
;
A
#
# COMPACT_ATOMS: atom_id res chain seq x y z
N MET A 1 22.46 -12.61 9.26
CA MET A 1 21.51 -11.72 9.96
C MET A 1 20.10 -11.95 9.41
N ARG A 2 19.26 -12.71 10.11
CA ARG A 2 17.80 -12.72 9.91
C ARG A 2 17.18 -12.16 11.19
N HIS A 3 17.31 -10.85 11.41
CA HIS A 3 17.07 -10.25 12.72
C HIS A 3 15.77 -9.44 12.85
N VAL A 4 15.02 -9.26 11.76
CA VAL A 4 13.75 -8.52 11.80
C VAL A 4 12.60 -9.37 12.36
N GLY A 5 12.63 -10.70 12.25
CA GLY A 5 11.51 -11.53 12.69
C GLY A 5 10.23 -11.30 11.85
N TYR A 6 9.08 -11.75 12.38
CA TYR A 6 7.77 -11.57 11.77
C TYR A 6 7.06 -10.35 12.33
N HIS A 7 6.42 -9.55 11.46
CA HIS A 7 5.51 -8.48 11.86
C HIS A 7 4.41 -8.31 10.80
N PRO A 8 3.13 -8.09 11.18
CA PRO A 8 2.02 -8.00 10.24
C PRO A 8 2.11 -6.80 9.28
N ASN A 9 2.84 -5.74 9.65
CA ASN A 9 3.02 -4.54 8.82
C ASN A 9 4.37 -4.49 8.08
N ILE A 10 5.08 -5.62 7.98
CA ILE A 10 6.34 -5.74 7.23
C ILE A 10 6.19 -6.91 6.26
N VAL A 11 6.64 -6.75 5.01
CA VAL A 11 6.65 -7.83 4.04
C VAL A 11 7.63 -8.92 4.49
N ASN A 12 7.09 -10.11 4.79
CA ASN A 12 7.86 -11.19 5.39
C ASN A 12 8.63 -12.00 4.34
N LEU A 13 9.83 -12.45 4.73
CA LEU A 13 10.63 -13.41 3.97
C LEU A 13 10.11 -14.83 4.22
N LEU A 14 9.56 -15.46 3.19
CA LEU A 14 9.07 -16.84 3.23
C LEU A 14 10.20 -17.85 3.06
N GLY A 15 11.19 -17.52 2.24
CA GLY A 15 12.30 -18.42 1.96
C GLY A 15 13.35 -17.83 1.04
N THR A 16 14.49 -18.50 0.97
CA THR A 16 15.60 -18.14 0.09
C THR A 16 16.09 -19.39 -0.60
N CYS A 17 16.42 -19.34 -1.89
CA CYS A 17 17.08 -20.44 -2.56
C CYS A 17 18.25 -19.94 -3.40
N ASN A 18 19.28 -20.77 -3.51
CA ASN A 18 20.40 -20.55 -4.41
C ASN A 18 20.28 -21.57 -5.54
N HIS A 19 20.14 -21.10 -6.76
CA HIS A 19 20.02 -21.96 -7.94
C HIS A 19 20.94 -21.46 -9.03
N LYS A 20 21.86 -22.33 -9.49
CA LYS A 20 22.84 -22.05 -10.56
C LYS A 20 23.65 -20.77 -10.33
N GLY A 21 24.07 -20.52 -9.09
CA GLY A 21 24.86 -19.34 -8.73
C GLY A 21 24.03 -18.06 -8.53
N GLN A 22 22.71 -18.09 -8.75
CA GLN A 22 21.81 -16.97 -8.49
C GLN A 22 21.04 -17.16 -7.19
N GLN A 23 20.95 -16.11 -6.38
CA GLN A 23 20.15 -16.07 -5.16
C GLN A 23 18.75 -15.56 -5.45
N TYR A 24 17.75 -16.27 -4.94
CA TYR A 24 16.33 -15.94 -5.02
C TYR A 24 15.74 -15.79 -3.62
N MET A 25 14.77 -14.89 -3.49
CA MET A 25 14.03 -14.66 -2.25
C MET A 25 12.53 -14.73 -2.54
N ALA A 26 11.84 -15.60 -1.80
CA ALA A 26 10.39 -15.66 -1.78
C ALA A 26 9.88 -14.76 -0.66
N LEU A 27 9.09 -13.75 -1.02
CA LEU A 27 8.47 -12.80 -0.10
C LEU A 27 6.96 -12.99 -0.09
N GLU A 28 6.31 -12.50 0.97
CA GLU A 28 4.87 -12.37 1.01
C GLU A 28 4.36 -11.47 -0.14
N LEU A 29 3.25 -11.87 -0.76
CA LEU A 29 2.67 -11.15 -1.90
C LEU A 29 1.71 -10.05 -1.42
N ALA A 30 2.10 -8.79 -1.64
CA ALA A 30 1.19 -7.65 -1.48
C ALA A 30 0.25 -7.53 -2.69
N ALA A 31 -0.92 -8.17 -2.63
CA ALA A 31 -1.86 -8.27 -3.75
C ALA A 31 -2.31 -6.91 -4.34
N ASN A 32 -2.36 -5.85 -3.53
CA ASN A 32 -2.76 -4.51 -3.96
C ASN A 32 -1.61 -3.66 -4.53
N GLY A 33 -0.39 -4.20 -4.57
CA GLY A 33 0.81 -3.49 -5.02
C GLY A 33 1.29 -2.43 -4.04
N ASP A 34 2.04 -1.45 -4.55
CA ASP A 34 2.61 -0.39 -3.73
C ASP A 34 1.57 0.66 -3.29
N LEU A 35 1.77 1.20 -2.09
CA LEU A 35 0.85 2.14 -1.46
C LEU A 35 0.71 3.44 -2.25
N LEU A 36 1.77 3.91 -2.94
CA LEU A 36 1.72 5.14 -3.73
C LEU A 36 0.74 5.01 -4.91
N LYS A 37 0.84 3.93 -5.69
CA LYS A 37 -0.09 3.63 -6.77
C LYS A 37 -1.50 3.39 -6.24
N TYR A 38 -1.63 2.68 -5.12
CA TYR A 38 -2.92 2.45 -4.46
C TYR A 38 -3.61 3.78 -4.09
N LEU A 39 -2.90 4.70 -3.44
CA LEU A 39 -3.40 6.02 -3.09
C LEU A 39 -3.74 6.87 -4.32
N ARG A 40 -2.93 6.82 -5.38
CA ARG A 40 -3.22 7.53 -6.64
C ARG A 40 -4.49 7.01 -7.30
N LYS A 41 -4.68 5.68 -7.36
CA LYS A 41 -5.91 5.05 -7.88
C LYS A 41 -7.15 5.40 -7.06
N SER A 42 -6.99 5.71 -5.78
CA SER A 42 -8.12 6.12 -4.93
C SER A 42 -8.66 7.51 -5.24
N ARG A 43 -7.91 8.36 -5.95
CA ARG A 43 -8.33 9.72 -6.25
C ARG A 43 -9.53 9.68 -7.19
N VAL A 44 -10.64 10.27 -6.75
CA VAL A 44 -11.80 10.44 -7.63
C VAL A 44 -11.49 11.62 -8.54
N HIS A 45 -11.01 11.35 -9.75
CA HIS A 45 -10.73 12.38 -10.74
C HIS A 45 -12.05 12.99 -11.23
N MET A 46 -12.14 14.33 -11.22
CA MET A 46 -13.19 15.10 -11.91
C MET A 46 -12.98 15.08 -13.44
N THR A 47 -12.90 13.91 -14.04
CA THR A 47 -12.78 13.74 -15.49
C THR A 47 -13.68 12.56 -15.82
N GLU A 48 -14.89 12.73 -16.33
CA GLU A 48 -15.25 13.53 -17.51
C GLU A 48 -16.64 14.16 -17.33
N ARG A 49 -16.76 15.47 -17.55
CA ARG A 49 -18.06 16.11 -17.79
C ARG A 49 -18.08 16.65 -19.22
N PRO A 50 -18.87 16.09 -20.14
CA PRO A 50 -19.09 16.70 -21.46
C PRO A 50 -19.94 17.98 -21.39
N TYR A 51 -20.47 18.34 -20.21
CA TYR A 51 -21.28 19.55 -20.00
C TYR A 51 -20.75 20.38 -18.83
N ALA A 52 -20.27 21.59 -19.13
CA ALA A 52 -19.66 22.54 -18.20
C ALA A 52 -20.63 23.12 -17.13
N ASN A 53 -21.89 22.70 -17.12
CA ASN A 53 -22.98 23.42 -16.45
C ASN A 53 -23.51 22.71 -15.19
N MET A 54 -23.13 21.46 -14.93
CA MET A 54 -23.43 20.82 -13.66
C MET A 54 -22.29 21.07 -12.68
N ARG A 55 -22.60 21.56 -11.47
CA ARG A 55 -21.67 21.54 -10.35
C ARG A 55 -21.50 20.09 -9.88
N PRO A 56 -20.28 19.54 -9.75
CA PRO A 56 -20.10 18.24 -9.13
C PRO A 56 -20.30 18.37 -7.64
N GLU A 57 -21.44 17.94 -7.13
CA GLU A 57 -21.55 17.55 -5.72
C GLU A 57 -20.86 16.20 -5.49
N VAL A 58 -19.56 16.09 -5.78
CA VAL A 58 -18.78 14.95 -5.27
C VAL A 58 -18.14 15.42 -3.96
N LYS A 59 -18.78 15.01 -2.86
CA LYS A 59 -18.39 15.34 -1.48
C LYS A 59 -17.10 14.62 -1.05
N THR A 60 -16.57 13.71 -1.86
CA THR A 60 -15.47 12.80 -1.50
C THR A 60 -14.36 12.83 -2.54
N ALA A 61 -13.19 13.36 -2.17
CA ALA A 61 -12.01 13.46 -3.05
C ALA A 61 -11.28 12.11 -3.26
N SER A 62 -11.62 11.09 -2.49
CA SER A 62 -11.01 9.76 -2.54
C SER A 62 -12.06 8.68 -2.30
N THR A 63 -11.84 7.50 -2.86
CA THR A 63 -12.59 6.27 -2.53
C THR A 63 -12.23 5.70 -1.16
N LEU A 64 -11.13 6.16 -0.54
CA LEU A 64 -10.72 5.76 0.81
C LEU A 64 -11.34 6.70 1.85
N SER A 65 -11.84 6.12 2.94
CA SER A 65 -12.32 6.90 4.08
C SER A 65 -11.17 7.50 4.89
N PRO A 66 -11.38 8.61 5.62
CA PRO A 66 -10.39 9.16 6.54
C PRO A 66 -9.87 8.14 7.57
N VAL A 67 -10.76 7.27 8.08
CA VAL A 67 -10.41 6.20 9.02
C VAL A 67 -9.42 5.21 8.39
N MET A 68 -9.62 4.85 7.12
CA MET A 68 -8.71 3.94 6.42
C MET A 68 -7.33 4.58 6.20
N LEU A 69 -7.28 5.87 5.88
CA LEU A 69 -6.02 6.62 5.75
C LEU A 69 -5.25 6.67 7.08
N LEU A 70 -5.95 6.93 8.19
CA LEU A 70 -5.36 6.89 9.53
C LEU A 70 -4.87 5.49 9.90
N ARG A 71 -5.61 4.45 9.52
CA ARG A 71 -5.20 3.07 9.75
C ARG A 71 -3.92 2.73 9.01
N ILE A 72 -3.81 3.11 7.73
CA ILE A 72 -2.58 2.94 6.95
C ILE A 72 -1.39 3.62 7.64
N ALA A 73 -1.56 4.84 8.14
CA ALA A 73 -0.49 5.55 8.85
C ALA A 73 -0.09 4.82 10.15
N CYS A 74 -1.07 4.32 10.91
CA CYS A 74 -0.83 3.56 12.14
C CYS A 74 -0.13 2.22 11.86
N ASP A 75 -0.55 1.50 10.83
CA ASP A 75 0.05 0.24 10.39
C ASP A 75 1.52 0.45 9.99
N VAL A 76 1.82 1.51 9.22
CA VAL A 76 3.21 1.86 8.88
C VAL A 76 4.03 2.21 10.13
N ALA A 77 3.49 3.03 11.03
CA ALA A 77 4.17 3.40 12.27
C ALA A 77 4.50 2.17 13.13
N SER A 78 3.54 1.24 13.30
CA SER A 78 3.75 -0.01 14.04
C SER A 78 4.83 -0.89 13.40
N GLY A 79 4.86 -0.99 12.07
CA GLY A 79 5.92 -1.72 11.36
C GLY A 79 7.29 -1.07 11.54
N MET A 80 7.37 0.26 11.55
CA MET A 80 8.62 0.98 11.76
C MET A 80 9.12 0.89 13.20
N GLU A 81 8.22 0.88 14.19
CA GLU A 81 8.56 0.66 15.60
C GLU A 81 9.23 -0.71 15.81
N HIS A 82 8.75 -1.74 15.11
CA HIS A 82 9.35 -3.08 15.14
C HIS A 82 10.74 -3.16 14.49
N LEU A 83 11.10 -2.19 13.64
CA LEU A 83 12.40 -2.13 12.96
C LEU A 83 13.48 -1.33 13.71
N ALA A 84 13.08 -0.56 14.74
CA ALA A 84 13.96 0.29 15.53
C ALA A 84 14.83 -0.51 16.52
#